data_AF-A0A1B8W6H6-F1
#
_entry.id   AF-A0A1B8W6H6-F1
#
_cell.length_a   1.000
_cell.length_b   1.000
_cell.length_c   1.000
_cell.angle_alpha   90.00
_cell.angle_beta   90.00
_cell.angle_gamma   90.00
#
_symmetry.space_group_name_H-M   'P 1'
#
loop_
_entity.id
_entity.type
_entity.pdbx_description
1 polymer ?
#
loop_
_entity_poly.entity_id
_entity_poly.type
_entity_poly.pdbx_seq_one_letter_code
_entity_poly.pdbx_strand_id
1 'polypeptide(L)'
;MFYGVMIHPEITRLTAKDKVTGLEKQAELIEVERNFRLCYVFADKKQGMKFDIIGYSADGSVLHQETNDESLPYQANATTNSAGE
;
A
#
# COMPACT_ATOMS: atom_id res chain seq x y z
N MET A 1 -8.32 4.01 9.14
CA MET A 1 -6.98 4.55 8.80
C MET A 1 -6.09 3.34 8.71
N PHE A 2 -5.47 3.10 7.56
CA PHE A 2 -4.48 2.04 7.43
C PHE A 2 -3.10 2.67 7.29
N TYR A 3 -2.09 1.96 7.76
CA TYR A 3 -0.69 2.36 7.68
C TYR A 3 0.18 1.15 7.38
N GLY A 4 1.34 1.39 6.78
CA GLY A 4 2.27 0.34 6.40
C GLY A 4 3.69 0.85 6.24
N VAL A 5 4.58 -0.09 5.98
CA VAL A 5 5.98 0.17 5.67
C VAL A 5 6.20 -0.15 4.21
N MET A 6 6.90 0.74 3.51
CA MET A 6 7.32 0.56 2.12
C MET A 6 8.84 0.55 2.04
N ILE A 7 9.38 -0.54 1.49
CA ILE A 7 10.81 -0.76 1.24
C ILE A 7 11.16 -0.80 -0.26
N HIS A 8 10.29 -0.24 -1.10
CA HIS A 8 10.46 -0.17 -2.56
C HIS A 8 10.75 1.27 -2.98
N PRO A 9 12.02 1.68 -3.09
CA PRO A 9 12.38 3.06 -3.42
C PRO A 9 11.87 3.52 -4.78
N GLU A 10 11.61 2.59 -5.70
CA GLU A 10 11.07 2.83 -7.04
C GLU A 10 9.60 3.23 -7.02
N ILE A 11 8.85 2.89 -5.95
CA ILE A 11 7.46 3.31 -5.78
C ILE A 11 7.46 4.78 -5.36
N THR A 12 6.90 5.62 -6.22
CA THR A 12 6.78 7.07 -6.00
C THR A 12 5.37 7.50 -5.63
N ARG A 13 4.37 6.65 -5.91
CA ARG A 13 2.97 6.87 -5.56
C ARG A 13 2.35 5.56 -5.11
N LEU A 14 1.58 5.61 -4.04
CA LEU A 14 0.79 4.48 -3.55
C LEU A 14 -0.67 4.92 -3.46
N THR A 15 -1.60 4.10 -3.96
CA THR A 15 -3.04 4.35 -3.81
C THR A 15 -3.71 3.18 -3.11
N ALA A 16 -4.84 3.45 -2.47
CA ALA A 16 -5.71 2.46 -1.91
C ALA A 16 -7.14 2.67 -2.38
N LYS A 17 -7.68 1.62 -2.98
CA LYS A 17 -9.02 1.59 -3.51
C LYS A 17 -9.88 0.67 -2.68
N ASP A 18 -10.90 1.24 -2.06
CA ASP A 18 -11.91 0.45 -1.35
C ASP A 18 -12.70 -0.39 -2.36
N LYS A 19 -12.74 -1.71 -2.14
CA LYS A 19 -13.48 -2.65 -3.00
C LYS A 19 -14.99 -2.42 -2.93
N VAL A 20 -15.51 -1.91 -1.81
CA VAL A 20 -16.97 -1.76 -1.60
C VAL A 20 -17.49 -0.51 -2.27
N THR A 21 -16.89 0.65 -1.98
CA THR A 21 -17.35 1.94 -2.53
C THR A 21 -16.68 2.29 -3.86
N GLY A 22 -15.57 1.63 -4.22
CA GLY A 22 -14.74 2.00 -5.37
C GLY A 22 -13.91 3.26 -5.14
N LEU A 23 -14.00 3.90 -3.97
CA LEU A 23 -13.28 5.12 -3.66
C LEU A 23 -11.78 4.86 -3.57
N GLU A 24 -11.02 5.61 -4.34
CA GLU A 24 -9.56 5.57 -4.35
C GLU A 24 -8.97 6.78 -3.66
N LYS A 25 -7.95 6.56 -2.83
CA LYS A 25 -7.19 7.61 -2.17
C LYS A 25 -5.71 7.36 -2.33
N GLN A 26 -4.94 8.43 -2.49
CA GLN A 26 -3.49 8.36 -2.46
C GLN A 26 -2.99 8.30 -1.02
N ALA A 27 -1.97 7.48 -0.78
CA ALA A 27 -1.28 7.43 0.49
C ALA A 27 -0.26 8.57 0.63
N GLU A 28 -0.17 9.08 1.84
CA GLU A 28 0.94 9.94 2.24
C GLU A 28 2.17 9.07 2.43
N LEU A 29 3.30 9.48 1.84
CA LEU A 29 4.58 8.78 1.91
C LEU A 29 5.56 9.63 2.70
N ILE A 30 5.97 9.15 3.86
CA ILE A 30 6.94 9.82 4.73
C ILE A 30 8.23 9.02 4.70
N GLU A 31 9.31 9.62 4.23
CA GLU A 31 10.64 9.04 4.37
C GLU A 31 11.09 9.09 5.82
N VAL A 32 11.47 7.93 6.36
CA VAL A 32 11.98 7.80 7.74
C VAL A 32 13.47 7.52 7.72
N GLU A 33 13.89 6.61 6.83
CA GLU A 33 15.30 6.31 6.57
C GLU A 33 15.52 6.06 5.07
N ARG A 34 16.77 5.95 4.66
CA ARG A 34 17.13 5.65 3.27
C ARG A 34 16.48 4.32 2.86
N ASN A 35 15.64 4.37 1.82
CA ASN A 35 14.84 3.24 1.30
C ASN A 35 13.72 2.76 2.23
N PHE A 36 13.41 3.48 3.31
CA PHE A 36 12.33 3.14 4.22
C PHE A 36 11.32 4.29 4.30
N ARG A 37 10.10 4.03 3.85
CA ARG A 37 9.00 5.00 3.89
C ARG A 37 7.84 4.44 4.71
N LEU A 38 7.27 5.27 5.58
CA LEU A 38 5.96 5.02 6.15
C LEU A 38 4.91 5.47 5.15
N CYS A 39 3.87 4.66 4.98
CA CYS A 39 2.70 5.02 4.20
C CYS A 39 1.45 5.00 5.07
N TYR A 40 0.53 5.94 4.87
CA TYR A 40 -0.78 5.92 5.51
C TYR A 40 -1.86 6.56 4.63
N VAL A 41 -3.10 6.12 4.83
CA VAL A 41 -4.29 6.70 4.19
C VAL A 41 -5.38 6.89 5.23
N PHE A 42 -5.98 8.08 5.20
CA PHE A 42 -7.21 8.36 5.93
C PHE A 42 -8.42 7.82 5.16
N ALA A 43 -8.90 6.65 5.58
CA ALA A 43 -10.18 6.13 5.13
C ALA A 43 -11.35 6.87 5.83
N ASP A 44 -12.43 7.16 5.09
CA ASP A 44 -13.69 7.68 5.62
C ASP A 44 -14.51 6.54 6.24
N LYS A 45 -15.43 6.86 7.16
CA LYS A 45 -16.31 5.91 7.86
C LYS A 45 -17.17 5.05 6.93
N LYS A 46 -17.34 5.48 5.68
CA LYS A 46 -18.10 4.77 4.63
C LYS A 46 -17.27 3.73 3.88
N GLN A 47 -15.93 3.78 3.98
CA GLN A 47 -15.06 2.82 3.30
C GLN A 47 -15.03 1.50 4.09
N GLY A 48 -14.97 0.38 3.37
CA GLY A 48 -14.99 -0.96 3.94
C GLY A 48 -13.67 -1.35 4.63
N MET A 49 -13.47 -2.65 4.81
CA MET A 49 -12.25 -3.23 5.38
C MET A 49 -11.31 -3.83 4.32
N LYS A 50 -11.71 -3.81 3.04
CA LYS A 50 -10.98 -4.45 1.94
C LYS A 50 -10.49 -3.41 0.94
N PHE A 51 -9.18 -3.32 0.78
CA PHE A 51 -8.54 -2.32 -0.07
C PHE A 51 -7.60 -3.00 -1.05
N ASP A 52 -7.65 -2.59 -2.31
CA ASP A 52 -6.55 -2.82 -3.24
C ASP A 52 -5.51 -1.73 -3.02
N ILE A 53 -4.31 -2.13 -2.63
CA ILE A 53 -3.15 -1.25 -2.49
C ILE A 53 -2.33 -1.37 -3.77
N ILE A 54 -2.10 -0.26 -4.47
CA ILE A 54 -1.39 -0.23 -5.75
C ILE A 54 -0.22 0.75 -5.66
N GLY A 55 0.98 0.25 -5.92
CA GLY A 55 2.22 1.02 -5.98
C GLY A 55 2.64 1.30 -7.41
N TYR A 56 2.98 2.56 -7.69
CA TYR A 56 3.36 3.03 -9.02
C TYR A 56 4.78 3.60 -9.04
N SER A 57 5.51 3.35 -10.12
CA SER A 57 6.72 4.08 -10.47
C SER A 57 6.41 5.50 -10.97
N ALA A 58 7.46 6.31 -11.12
CA ALA A 58 7.36 7.71 -11.56
C ALA A 58 6.74 7.87 -12.97
N ASP A 59 6.87 6.86 -13.83
CA ASP A 59 6.26 6.80 -15.16
C ASP A 59 4.78 6.36 -15.14
N GLY A 60 4.26 5.98 -13.97
CA GLY A 60 2.90 5.48 -13.80
C GLY A 60 2.73 3.97 -13.99
N SER A 61 3.81 3.22 -14.25
CA SER A 61 3.76 1.75 -14.30
C SER A 61 3.43 1.17 -12.93
N VAL A 62 2.65 0.08 -12.89
CA VAL A 62 2.33 -0.62 -11.65
C VAL A 62 3.51 -1.51 -11.25
N LEU A 63 4.08 -1.27 -10.08
CA LEU A 63 5.19 -2.05 -9.52
C LEU A 63 4.76 -2.99 -8.39
N HIS A 64 3.67 -2.66 -7.70
CA HIS A 64 3.13 -3.46 -6.60
C HIS A 64 1.61 -3.46 -6.63
N GLN A 65 1.00 -4.60 -6.35
CA GLN A 65 -0.44 -4.70 -6.18
C GLN A 65 -0.76 -5.80 -5.19
N GLU A 66 -1.52 -5.46 -4.16
CA GLU A 66 -2.01 -6.41 -3.17
C GLU A 66 -3.44 -6.06 -2.75
N THR A 67 -4.18 -7.05 -2.28
CA THR A 67 -5.46 -6.82 -1.61
C THR A 67 -5.24 -7.01 -0.11
N ASN A 68 -5.46 -5.95 0.65
CA ASN A 68 -5.47 -5.98 2.10
C ASN A 68 -6.91 -6.13 2.60
N ASP A 69 -7.11 -6.99 3.59
CA ASP A 69 -8.40 -7.25 4.24
C ASP A 69 -8.23 -7.08 5.76
N GLU A 70 -8.55 -5.90 6.27
CA GLU A 70 -8.44 -5.57 7.70
C GLU A 70 -9.46 -6.32 8.56
N SER A 71 -10.41 -7.07 7.98
CA SER A 71 -11.27 -7.97 8.76
C SER A 71 -10.53 -9.22 9.22
N LEU A 72 -9.36 -9.50 8.65
CA LEU A 72 -8.48 -10.59 9.04
C LEU A 72 -7.41 -10.09 10.01
N PRO A 73 -7.02 -10.89 11.03
CA PRO A 73 -5.93 -10.51 11.92
C PRO A 73 -4.66 -10.24 11.11
N TYR A 74 -3.98 -9.12 11.43
CA TYR A 74 -2.85 -8.56 10.69
C TYR A 74 -1.82 -9.64 10.31
N GLN A 75 -1.84 -10.08 9.05
CA GLN A 75 -0.78 -10.91 8.48
C GLN A 75 0.26 -9.95 7.91
N ALA A 76 1.34 -9.75 8.66
CA ALA A 76 2.50 -9.04 8.15
C ALA A 76 3.12 -9.89 7.01
N ASN A 77 2.63 -9.70 5.80
CA ASN A 77 3.24 -10.25 4.60
C ASN A 77 4.52 -9.45 4.35
N ALA A 78 5.61 -9.86 5.00
CA ALA A 78 6.93 -9.53 4.49
C ALA A 78 7.04 -10.21 3.13
N THR A 79 6.94 -9.44 2.05
CA THR A 79 7.20 -9.92 0.71
C THR A 79 8.68 -10.31 0.64
N THR A 80 8.99 -11.58 0.92
CA THR A 80 10.32 -12.14 0.73
C THR A 80 10.58 -12.20 -0.76
N ASN A 81 11.49 -11.36 -1.26
CA ASN A 81 12.05 -11.57 -2.59
C ASN A 81 12.81 -12.90 -2.58
N SER A 82 12.25 -13.92 -3.23
CA SER A 82 12.99 -15.11 -3.63
C SER A 82 13.98 -14.69 -4.72
N ALA A 83 15.17 -14.25 -4.32
CA ALA A 83 16.33 -14.26 -5.21
C ALA A 83 16.70 -15.73 -5.44
N GLY A 84 16.76 -16.13 -6.70
CA GLY A 84 17.04 -17.51 -7.10
C GLY A 84 18.42 -18.00 -6.70
N GLU A 85 18.51 -19.32 -6.52
CA GLU A 85 19.71 -20.13 -6.73
C GLU A 85 19.64 -20.78 -8.11
#